data_AF-A0AAV6TRP7-F1
#
_entry.id   AF-A0AAV6TRP7-F1
#
_cell.length_a   1.000
_cell.length_b   1.000
_cell.length_c   1.000
_cell.angle_alpha   90.00
_cell.angle_beta   90.00
_cell.angle_gamma   90.00
#
_symmetry.space_group_name_H-M   'P 1'
#
loop_
_entity.id
_entity.type
_entity.pdbx_description
1 polymer ?
#
loop_
_entity_poly.entity_id
_entity_poly.type
_entity_poly.pdbx_seq_one_letter_code
_entity_poly.pdbx_strand_id
1 'polypeptide(L)'
;RIKLNGVELYCDSTTVLAWNRSSPESLRVYVANRVAKINELTKDVSWLYVRTKDNPADLISRGVWPDQIGHMEIWWRGPNFLYDNESPPQEAPALLPTDDYSAELRPPNSFTALPTAVDTETVDLLNSSVYCASETTSSDLTSSETTS
;
A
#
# COMPACT_ATOMS: atom_id res chain seq x y z
N ARG A 1 -6.11 28.28 -9.10
CA ARG A 1 -5.12 27.20 -8.87
C ARG A 1 -4.90 27.11 -7.37
N ILE A 2 -5.29 25.99 -6.73
CA ILE A 2 -5.09 25.78 -5.29
C ILE A 2 -3.59 25.52 -5.06
N LYS A 3 -2.98 26.18 -4.07
CA LYS A 3 -1.59 25.92 -3.64
C LYS A 3 -1.63 24.98 -2.45
N LEU A 4 -0.82 23.92 -2.51
CA LEU A 4 -0.63 23.00 -1.39
C LEU A 4 0.52 23.52 -0.54
N ASN A 5 0.30 23.66 0.77
CA ASN A 5 1.29 24.17 1.72
C ASN A 5 2.16 23.06 2.33
N GLY A 6 1.76 21.80 2.15
CA GLY A 6 2.44 20.63 2.69
C GLY A 6 1.70 19.35 2.30
N VAL A 7 2.34 18.21 2.55
CA VAL A 7 1.76 16.88 2.41
C VAL A 7 2.10 16.13 3.69
N GLU A 8 1.13 15.41 4.24
CA GLU A 8 1.28 14.53 5.39
C GLU A 8 0.63 13.20 5.05
N LEU A 9 1.21 12.10 5.54
CA LEU A 9 0.71 10.74 5.30
C LEU A 9 0.26 10.13 6.61
N TYR A 10 -0.90 9.48 6.60
CA TYR A 10 -1.48 8.85 7.79
C TYR A 10 -1.60 7.34 7.59
N CYS A 11 -1.30 6.58 8.64
CA CYS A 11 -1.47 5.14 8.71
C CYS A 11 -2.04 4.75 10.08
N ASP A 12 -2.97 3.81 10.10
CA ASP A 12 -3.56 3.27 11.31
C ASP A 12 -2.91 1.98 11.80
N SER A 13 -1.98 1.41 11.02
CA SER A 13 -1.19 0.25 11.44
C SER A 13 0.09 0.69 12.14
N THR A 14 0.13 0.49 13.46
CA THR A 14 1.34 0.73 14.25
C THR A 14 2.50 -0.19 13.86
N THR A 15 2.22 -1.42 13.48
CA THR A 15 3.21 -2.37 12.95
C THR A 15 3.87 -1.83 11.67
N VAL A 16 3.08 -1.34 10.70
CA VAL A 16 3.62 -0.76 9.46
C VAL A 16 4.40 0.53 9.75
N LEU A 17 3.89 1.40 10.62
CA LEU A 17 4.61 2.59 11.04
C LEU A 17 5.94 2.26 11.72
N ALA A 18 5.99 1.20 12.52
CA ALA A 18 7.24 0.72 13.12
C ALA A 18 8.22 0.22 12.04
N TRP A 19 7.77 -0.61 11.09
CA TRP A 19 8.61 -1.06 9.98
C TRP A 19 9.15 0.09 9.13
N ASN A 20 8.33 1.10 8.82
CA ASN A 20 8.77 2.27 8.06
C ASN A 20 9.87 3.07 8.77
N ARG A 21 9.89 3.05 10.12
CA ARG A 21 10.90 3.69 10.96
C ARG A 21 12.14 2.80 11.19
N SER A 22 12.06 1.51 10.88
CA SER A 22 13.17 0.56 10.97
C SER A 22 14.06 0.59 9.73
N SER A 23 15.27 0.05 9.87
CA SER A 23 16.17 -0.18 8.74
C SER A 23 15.65 -1.36 7.90
N PRO A 24 15.47 -1.24 6.56
CA PRO A 24 14.99 -2.35 5.74
C PRO A 24 15.83 -3.63 5.86
N GLU A 25 17.14 -3.52 6.14
CA GLU A 25 18.03 -4.67 6.29
C GLU A 25 17.70 -5.53 7.52
N SER A 26 17.04 -4.97 8.54
CA SER A 26 16.61 -5.72 9.73
C SER A 26 15.33 -6.51 9.49
N LEU A 27 14.66 -6.33 8.35
CA LEU A 27 13.39 -6.96 8.00
C LEU A 27 13.61 -8.14 7.03
N ARG A 28 12.64 -9.05 6.99
CA ARG A 28 12.56 -10.11 5.98
C ARG A 28 12.37 -9.50 4.59
N VAL A 29 12.90 -10.17 3.57
CA VAL A 29 13.02 -9.65 2.18
C VAL A 29 11.72 -9.05 1.65
N TYR A 30 10.58 -9.71 1.88
CA TYR A 30 9.27 -9.25 1.39
C TYR A 30 8.86 -7.89 1.98
N VAL A 31 9.04 -7.71 3.29
CA VAL A 31 8.69 -6.47 4.00
C VAL A 31 9.76 -5.40 3.72
N ALA A 32 11.05 -5.78 3.76
CA ALA A 32 12.18 -4.91 3.46
C ALA A 32 12.04 -4.20 2.11
N ASN A 33 11.71 -4.94 1.05
CA ASN A 33 11.57 -4.38 -0.29
C ASN A 33 10.42 -3.34 -0.37
N ARG A 34 9.32 -3.57 0.36
CA ARG A 34 8.18 -2.63 0.41
C ARG A 34 8.50 -1.39 1.21
N VAL A 35 9.11 -1.55 2.39
CA VAL A 35 9.54 -0.44 3.23
C VAL A 35 10.56 0.43 2.49
N ALA A 36 11.54 -0.17 1.82
CA ALA A 36 12.50 0.56 1.00
C ALA A 36 11.80 1.38 -0.08
N LYS A 37 10.80 0.80 -0.77
CA LYS A 37 10.05 1.52 -1.79
C LYS A 37 9.20 2.66 -1.23
N ILE A 38 8.54 2.44 -0.09
CA ILE A 38 7.77 3.47 0.61
C ILE A 38 8.69 4.62 0.99
N ASN A 39 9.81 4.33 1.65
CA ASN A 39 10.76 5.34 2.11
C ASN A 39 11.39 6.12 0.95
N GLU A 40 11.65 5.48 -0.20
CA GLU A 40 12.10 6.16 -1.42
C GLU A 40 11.05 7.15 -1.94
N LEU A 41 9.78 6.73 -2.01
CA LEU A 41 8.67 7.53 -2.54
C LEU A 41 8.24 8.67 -1.60
N THR A 42 8.45 8.50 -0.29
CA THR A 42 7.96 9.43 0.75
C THR A 42 9.09 10.10 1.51
N LYS A 43 10.31 10.18 0.94
CA LYS A 43 11.51 10.68 1.62
C LYS A 43 11.38 12.08 2.24
N ASP A 44 10.54 12.94 1.64
CA ASP A 44 10.36 14.33 2.05
C ASP A 44 9.03 14.55 2.80
N VAL A 45 8.35 13.47 3.21
CA VAL A 45 7.01 13.51 3.79
C VAL A 45 6.95 12.68 5.07
N SER A 46 6.30 13.23 6.10
CA SER A 46 6.14 12.54 7.39
C SER A 46 4.97 11.57 7.39
N TRP A 47 5.21 10.40 8.02
CA TRP A 47 4.19 9.41 8.34
C TRP A 47 3.71 9.58 9.78
N LEU A 48 2.41 9.80 9.92
CA LEU A 48 1.70 10.03 11.18
C LEU A 48 0.73 8.87 11.45
N TYR A 49 0.38 8.72 12.71
CA TYR A 49 -0.64 7.78 13.13
C TYR A 49 -2.04 8.39 13.04
N VAL A 50 -3.01 7.59 12.63
CA VAL A 50 -4.43 7.89 12.73
C VAL A 50 -5.14 6.69 13.36
N ARG A 51 -6.15 6.91 14.19
CA ARG A 51 -6.95 5.80 14.72
C ARG A 51 -7.71 5.13 13.57
N THR A 52 -7.88 3.81 13.59
CA THR A 52 -8.61 3.06 12.55
C THR A 52 -9.99 3.66 12.25
N LYS A 53 -10.74 4.06 13.30
CA LYS A 53 -12.07 4.68 13.15
C LYS A 53 -12.05 6.06 12.46
N ASP A 54 -10.89 6.73 12.45
CA ASP A 54 -10.68 8.04 11.85
C ASP A 54 -9.94 7.93 10.50
N ASN A 55 -9.66 6.71 10.03
CA ASN A 55 -9.01 6.45 8.75
C ASN A 55 -10.07 6.23 7.66
N PRO A 56 -10.30 7.17 6.73
CA PRO A 56 -11.28 6.97 5.66
C PRO A 56 -10.92 5.81 4.72
N ALA A 57 -9.63 5.43 4.63
CA ALA A 57 -9.21 4.30 3.80
C ALA A 57 -9.68 2.94 4.35
N ASP A 58 -9.96 2.83 5.65
CA ASP A 58 -10.49 1.62 6.28
C ASP A 58 -11.92 1.32 5.80
N LEU A 59 -12.71 2.36 5.49
CA LEU A 59 -14.08 2.18 4.98
C LEU A 59 -14.12 1.46 3.64
N ILE A 60 -13.24 1.86 2.71
CA ILE A 60 -13.19 1.26 1.39
C ILE A 60 -12.50 -0.11 1.41
N SER A 61 -11.52 -0.33 2.28
CA SER A 61 -10.80 -1.60 2.36
C SER A 61 -11.64 -2.72 2.98
N ARG A 62 -12.56 -2.39 3.90
CA ARG A 62 -13.53 -3.35 4.48
C ARG A 62 -14.68 -3.71 3.53
N GLY A 63 -14.90 -2.91 2.49
CA GLY A 63 -16.06 -3.03 1.62
C GLY A 63 -17.26 -2.32 2.21
N VAL A 64 -17.52 -1.11 1.71
CA VAL A 64 -18.73 -0.34 1.98
C VAL A 64 -19.57 -0.29 0.70
N TRP A 65 -20.89 -0.35 0.85
CA TRP A 65 -21.77 -0.25 -0.31
C TRP A 65 -21.76 1.17 -0.90
N PRO A 66 -21.79 1.34 -2.23
CA PRO A 66 -21.70 2.66 -2.86
C PRO A 66 -22.77 3.66 -2.39
N ASP A 67 -23.97 3.20 -2.07
CA ASP A 67 -25.08 4.00 -1.54
C ASP A 67 -24.85 4.51 -0.11
N GLN A 68 -24.02 3.81 0.67
CA GLN A 68 -23.66 4.20 2.02
C GLN A 68 -22.56 5.28 2.05
N ILE A 69 -21.60 5.25 1.11
CA ILE A 69 -20.51 6.24 1.02
C ILE A 69 -21.03 7.69 0.96
N GLY A 70 -22.14 7.92 0.25
CA GLY A 70 -22.74 9.25 0.12
C GLY A 70 -23.12 9.90 1.45
N HIS A 71 -23.33 9.10 2.50
CA HIS A 71 -23.75 9.55 3.83
C HIS A 71 -22.59 9.54 4.85
N MET A 72 -21.38 9.13 4.45
CA MET A 72 -20.23 9.00 5.34
C MET A 72 -19.39 10.27 5.31
N GLU A 73 -19.62 11.16 6.28
CA GLU A 73 -18.92 12.45 6.38
C GLU A 73 -17.39 12.30 6.43
N ILE A 74 -16.88 11.26 7.11
CA ILE A 74 -15.44 10.99 7.20
C ILE A 74 -14.78 10.74 5.82
N TRP A 75 -15.52 10.25 4.83
CA TRP A 75 -14.99 10.05 3.48
C TRP A 75 -14.84 11.39 2.73
N TRP A 76 -15.83 12.28 2.88
CA TRP A 76 -15.89 13.53 2.12
C TRP A 76 -15.18 14.69 2.79
N ARG A 77 -15.22 14.74 4.13
CA ARG A 77 -14.61 15.79 4.94
C ARG A 77 -13.32 15.32 5.62
N GLY A 78 -13.08 14.02 5.69
CA GLY A 78 -11.98 13.50 6.50
C GLY A 78 -12.29 13.57 8.00
N PRO A 79 -11.31 13.23 8.83
CA PRO A 79 -11.47 13.21 10.28
C PRO A 79 -11.43 14.61 10.90
N ASN A 80 -12.20 14.79 11.99
CA ASN A 80 -12.39 16.10 12.64
C ASN A 80 -11.08 16.76 13.11
N PHE A 81 -10.10 15.97 13.55
CA PHE A 81 -8.83 16.50 14.07
C PHE A 81 -8.04 17.32 13.04
N LEU A 82 -8.32 17.17 11.73
CA LEU A 82 -7.69 18.01 10.70
C LEU A 82 -8.15 19.47 10.77
N TYR A 83 -9.27 19.75 11.42
CA TYR A 83 -9.88 21.08 11.52
C TYR A 83 -9.61 21.75 12.87
N ASP A 84 -9.51 20.99 13.94
CA ASP A 84 -9.64 21.54 15.30
C ASP A 84 -8.33 22.16 15.86
N ASN A 85 -7.25 22.30 15.07
CA ASN A 85 -5.89 22.58 15.56
C ASN A 85 -5.44 21.62 16.70
N GLU A 86 -6.19 20.55 16.93
CA GLU A 86 -5.82 19.50 17.84
C GLU A 86 -4.70 18.70 17.19
N SER A 87 -3.71 18.32 17.98
CA SER A 87 -2.71 17.36 17.53
C SER A 87 -3.43 16.10 17.06
N PRO A 88 -2.96 15.44 15.97
CA PRO A 88 -3.53 14.18 15.53
C PRO A 88 -3.64 13.23 16.74
N PRO A 89 -4.74 12.45 16.84
CA PRO A 89 -5.10 11.77 18.06
C PRO A 89 -3.92 10.96 18.59
N GLN A 90 -3.41 11.43 19.75
CA GLN A 90 -2.48 10.84 20.71
C GLN A 90 -1.53 9.77 20.15
N GLU A 91 -0.22 10.05 20.24
CA GLU A 91 0.91 9.13 19.90
C GLU A 91 0.46 7.69 19.76
N ALA A 92 0.67 7.11 18.56
CA ALA A 92 0.44 5.70 18.28
C ALA A 92 0.67 4.87 19.55
N PRO A 93 -0.29 4.00 19.96
CA PRO A 93 -0.10 3.18 21.16
C PRO A 93 1.31 2.65 21.09
N ALA A 94 2.11 2.95 22.13
CA ALA A 94 3.58 2.95 22.09
C ALA A 94 4.03 1.90 21.10
N LEU A 95 4.86 2.27 20.10
CA LEU A 95 5.39 1.38 19.05
C LEU A 95 6.24 0.25 19.65
N LEU A 96 5.65 -0.47 20.60
CA LEU A 96 6.11 -1.69 21.15
C LEU A 96 6.11 -2.65 19.97
N PRO A 97 7.20 -3.39 19.78
CA PRO A 97 7.23 -4.53 18.90
C PRO A 97 5.98 -5.36 19.15
N THR A 98 5.01 -5.28 18.25
CA THR A 98 3.91 -6.23 18.23
C THR A 98 4.51 -7.60 17.91
N ASP A 99 3.81 -8.67 18.27
CA ASP A 99 4.23 -10.01 17.85
C ASP A 99 4.42 -10.05 16.32
N ASP A 100 3.56 -9.34 15.58
CA ASP A 100 3.65 -9.17 14.13
C ASP A 100 4.90 -8.42 13.68
N TYR A 101 5.31 -7.34 14.37
CA TYR A 101 6.57 -6.65 14.06
C TYR A 101 7.76 -7.59 14.22
N SER A 102 7.80 -8.29 15.35
CA SER A 102 8.92 -9.15 15.72
C SER A 102 9.04 -10.38 14.81
N ALA A 103 7.91 -10.89 14.31
CA ALA A 103 7.86 -12.02 13.38
C ALA A 103 8.53 -11.72 12.02
N GLU A 104 8.59 -10.44 11.63
CA GLU A 104 9.17 -9.99 10.36
C GLU A 104 10.62 -9.51 10.50
N LEU A 105 11.19 -9.56 11.70
CA LEU A 105 12.62 -9.33 11.88
C LEU A 105 13.44 -10.47 11.27
N ARG A 106 14.55 -10.10 10.65
CA ARG A 106 15.50 -11.05 10.11
C ARG A 106 16.18 -11.80 11.27
N PRO A 107 16.23 -13.14 11.27
CA PRO A 107 16.97 -13.87 12.29
C PRO A 107 18.47 -13.56 12.18
N PRO A 108 19.19 -13.46 13.31
CA PRO A 108 20.56 -12.92 13.38
C PRO A 108 21.61 -13.69 12.56
N ASN A 109 21.29 -14.89 12.05
CA ASN A 109 22.21 -15.74 11.28
C ASN A 109 21.77 -16.00 9.82
N SER A 110 20.81 -15.25 9.29
CA SER A 110 20.41 -15.39 7.88
C SER A 110 21.32 -14.55 6.98
N PHE A 111 22.40 -15.17 6.52
CA PHE A 111 23.22 -14.63 5.45
C PHE A 111 22.38 -14.64 4.16
N THR A 112 21.98 -13.47 3.68
CA THR A 112 21.41 -13.37 2.33
C THR A 112 22.59 -13.48 1.36
N ALA A 113 22.55 -14.47 0.47
CA ALA A 113 23.44 -14.49 -0.67
C ALA A 113 23.33 -13.12 -1.35
N LEU A 114 24.47 -12.45 -1.54
CA LEU A 114 24.55 -11.24 -2.35
C LEU A 114 23.81 -11.50 -3.66
N PRO A 115 23.07 -10.51 -4.21
CA PRO A 115 22.52 -10.68 -5.55
C PRO A 115 23.70 -10.81 -6.51
N THR A 116 24.07 -12.03 -6.87
CA THR A 116 24.92 -12.29 -8.02
C THR A 116 24.19 -11.62 -9.18
N ALA A 117 24.87 -10.68 -9.83
CA ALA A 117 24.35 -9.87 -10.93
C ALA A 117 23.36 -10.69 -11.78
N VAL A 118 22.08 -10.39 -11.63
CA VAL A 118 21.04 -11.00 -12.45
C VAL A 118 21.14 -10.29 -13.78
N ASP A 119 21.69 -11.00 -14.78
CA ASP A 119 21.71 -10.54 -16.15
C ASP A 119 20.31 -10.06 -16.55
N THR A 120 20.32 -8.88 -17.17
CA THR A 120 19.14 -8.04 -17.43
C THR A 120 18.11 -8.71 -18.35
N GLU A 121 18.41 -9.87 -18.94
CA GLU A 121 17.51 -10.62 -19.82
C GLU A 121 16.38 -11.38 -19.10
N THR A 122 16.49 -11.67 -17.80
CA THR A 122 15.49 -12.53 -17.13
C THR A 122 14.25 -11.79 -16.61
N VAL A 123 14.33 -10.46 -16.45
CA VAL A 123 13.20 -9.64 -15.99
C VAL A 123 12.15 -9.45 -17.10
N ASP A 124 12.57 -9.47 -18.36
CA ASP A 124 11.68 -9.33 -19.51
C ASP A 124 10.82 -10.59 -19.77
N LEU A 125 11.34 -11.78 -19.46
CA LEU A 125 10.59 -13.03 -19.65
C LEU A 125 9.45 -13.20 -18.64
N LEU A 126 9.61 -12.71 -17.41
CA LEU A 126 8.56 -12.73 -16.40
C LEU A 126 7.48 -11.67 -16.67
N ASN A 127 7.85 -10.49 -17.19
CA ASN A 127 6.88 -9.48 -17.60
C ASN A 127 6.14 -9.86 -18.88
N SER A 128 6.77 -10.57 -19.83
CA SER A 128 6.11 -11.04 -21.05
C SER A 128 5.04 -12.12 -20.79
N SER A 129 5.19 -12.94 -19.73
CA SER A 129 4.17 -13.95 -19.40
C SER A 129 2.90 -13.36 -18.77
N VAL A 130 2.99 -12.15 -18.20
CA VAL A 130 1.84 -11.48 -17.58
C VAL A 130 1.01 -10.70 -18.61
N TYR A 131 1.63 -10.23 -19.70
CA TYR A 131 0.94 -9.49 -20.76
C TYR A 131 0.20 -10.38 -21.79
N CYS A 132 0.48 -11.68 -21.87
CA CYS A 132 -0.19 -12.57 -22.84
C CYS A 132 -1.57 -13.11 -22.38
N ALA A 133 -2.06 -12.76 -21.19
CA ALA A 133 -3.30 -13.33 -20.63
C ALA A 133 -4.57 -12.46 -20.81
N SER A 134 -4.53 -11.37 -21.58
CA SER A 134 -5.71 -10.55 -21.82
C SER A 134 -5.85 -10.10 -23.28
N GLU A 135 -5.97 -11.04 -24.21
CA GLU A 135 -6.58 -10.75 -25.51
C GLU A 135 -6.99 -12.05 -26.23
N THR A 136 -8.27 -12.43 -26.10
CA THR A 136 -9.06 -13.24 -27.06
C THR A 136 -10.47 -13.32 -26.48
N THR A 137 -11.50 -12.68 -27.04
CA THR A 137 -11.98 -12.87 -28.41
C THR A 137 -12.96 -11.75 -28.77
N SER A 138 -12.70 -11.06 -29.89
CA SER A 138 -13.75 -10.56 -30.77
C SER A 138 -13.44 -11.11 -32.16
N SER A 139 -14.37 -11.83 -32.75
CA SER A 139 -14.51 -11.92 -34.20
C SER A 139 -15.89 -12.48 -34.55
N ASP A 140 -16.71 -11.58 -35.07
CA ASP A 140 -17.77 -11.90 -36.01
C ASP A 140 -17.27 -12.83 -37.12
N LEU A 141 -18.09 -13.80 -37.52
CA LEU A 141 -18.08 -14.33 -38.88
C LEU A 141 -19.51 -14.43 -39.40
N THR A 142 -19.71 -13.71 -40.50
CA THR A 142 -20.94 -13.58 -41.28
C THR A 142 -21.13 -14.75 -42.26
N SER A 143 -22.41 -15.04 -42.55
CA SER A 143 -23.00 -15.49 -43.84
C SER A 143 -22.90 -16.97 -44.26
N SER A 144 -24.06 -17.63 -44.42
CA SER A 144 -24.69 -17.90 -45.74
C SER A 144 -25.91 -18.85 -45.67
N GLU A 145 -27.06 -18.32 -46.07
CA GLU A 145 -28.04 -18.85 -47.05
C GLU A 145 -28.27 -20.37 -47.30
N THR A 146 -29.56 -20.73 -47.25
CA THR A 146 -30.38 -21.58 -48.18
C THR A 146 -30.80 -23.03 -47.81
N THR A 147 -32.12 -23.23 -47.92
CA THR A 147 -32.91 -24.41 -48.38
C THR A 147 -33.41 -25.43 -47.34
N SER A 148 -34.70 -25.34 -46.98
CA SER A 148 -35.82 -26.14 -47.55
C SER A 148 -37.14 -25.75 -46.90
#